data_AF-A0A0D8XY40-F1
#
_entry.id   AF-A0A0D8XY40-F1
#
_cell.length_a   1.000
_cell.length_b   1.000
_cell.length_c   1.000
_cell.angle_alpha   90.00
_cell.angle_beta   90.00
_cell.angle_gamma   90.00
#
_symmetry.space_group_name_H-M   'P 1'
#
loop_
_entity.id
_entity.type
_entity.pdbx_description
1 polymer ?
#
loop_
_entity_poly.entity_id
_entity_poly.type
_entity_poly.pdbx_seq_one_letter_code
_entity_poly.pdbx_strand_id
1 'polypeptide(L)'
;MFRWWDCCQLISWPDHLLYNVSALIRGNDSETRIIRRTIARYAILSSVLAWRSISLRVLARYPTDGHLLDSGLITEEELALFKSIHVRVDPHQKWFVPINWIQTMMVRCYEKGTLSHTNELRILLDVLEKYRNGFFQLFIYDWIAIPLVYTQVSTISVYGYFAFALIGRQFPIYNEYHEAVDL
;
A
#
# COMPACT_ATOMS: atom_id res chain seq x y z
N MET A 1 12.88 -14.51 -0.92
CA MET A 1 13.57 -13.20 -0.85
C MET A 1 13.18 -12.28 -2.01
N PHE A 2 13.17 -12.77 -3.26
CA PHE A 2 12.74 -12.00 -4.45
C PHE A 2 11.40 -11.25 -4.28
N ARG A 3 10.29 -11.96 -3.98
CA ARG A 3 8.97 -11.33 -3.75
C ARG A 3 8.98 -10.22 -2.70
N TRP A 4 9.77 -10.36 -1.64
CA TRP A 4 9.85 -9.34 -0.59
C TRP A 4 10.54 -8.08 -1.12
N TRP A 5 11.65 -8.25 -1.83
CA TRP A 5 12.37 -7.13 -2.43
C TRP A 5 11.53 -6.43 -3.51
N ASP A 6 10.81 -7.20 -4.33
CA ASP A 6 9.90 -6.67 -5.35
C ASP A 6 8.79 -5.82 -4.68
N CYS A 7 8.21 -6.31 -3.57
CA CYS A 7 7.24 -5.52 -2.81
C CYS A 7 7.84 -4.20 -2.29
N CYS A 8 9.09 -4.22 -1.80
CA CYS A 8 9.78 -3.00 -1.37
C CYS A 8 10.01 -2.01 -2.54
N GLN A 9 10.34 -2.51 -3.73
CA GLN A 9 10.56 -1.69 -4.92
C GLN A 9 9.26 -1.12 -5.50
N LEU A 10 8.13 -1.80 -5.29
CA LEU A 10 6.82 -1.38 -5.77
C LEU A 10 6.11 -0.36 -4.87
N ILE A 11 6.68 -0.05 -3.69
CA ILE A 11 6.18 1.02 -2.83
C ILE A 11 6.18 2.31 -3.63
N SER A 12 4.97 2.78 -3.94
CA SER A 12 4.77 3.96 -4.77
C SER A 12 4.85 5.20 -3.91
N TRP A 13 5.94 5.95 -4.09
CA TRP A 13 6.20 7.21 -3.42
C TRP A 13 5.56 8.37 -4.20
N PRO A 14 4.86 9.30 -3.54
CA PRO A 14 4.24 10.43 -4.22
C PRO A 14 5.27 11.42 -4.77
N ASP A 15 6.53 11.38 -4.32
CA ASP A 15 7.59 12.33 -4.65
C ASP A 15 7.73 12.58 -6.17
N HIS A 16 7.77 11.51 -6.98
CA HIS A 16 7.89 11.66 -8.43
C HIS A 16 6.66 12.33 -9.06
N LEU A 17 5.46 12.04 -8.55
CA LEU A 17 4.22 12.69 -8.98
C LEU A 17 4.23 14.18 -8.60
N LEU A 18 4.53 14.48 -7.34
CA LEU A 18 4.51 15.85 -6.82
C LEU A 18 5.62 16.72 -7.42
N TYR A 19 6.77 16.14 -7.73
CA TYR A 19 7.85 16.82 -8.46
C TYR A 19 7.35 17.32 -9.83
N ASN A 20 6.71 16.45 -10.62
CA ASN A 20 6.18 16.82 -11.94
C ASN A 20 5.00 17.80 -11.84
N VAL A 21 4.10 17.61 -10.87
CA VAL A 21 2.98 18.53 -10.61
C VAL A 21 3.51 19.92 -10.26
N SER A 22 4.54 20.02 -9.42
CA SER A 22 5.14 21.31 -9.06
C SER A 22 5.82 22.01 -10.24
N ALA A 23 6.41 21.27 -11.17
CA ALA A 23 7.11 21.82 -12.33
C ALA A 23 6.16 22.27 -13.45
N LEU A 24 5.07 21.52 -13.67
CA LEU A 24 4.16 21.73 -14.80
C LEU A 24 2.96 22.61 -14.45
N ILE A 25 2.40 22.49 -13.25
CA ILE A 25 1.31 23.36 -12.78
C ILE A 25 1.91 24.66 -12.24
N ARG A 26 2.28 25.54 -13.17
CA ARG A 26 2.89 26.84 -12.91
C ARG A 26 1.84 27.88 -12.55
N GLY A 27 2.20 28.84 -11.70
CA GLY A 27 1.31 29.91 -11.26
C GLY A 27 1.42 30.17 -9.75
N ASN A 28 1.45 31.44 -9.38
CA ASN A 28 1.52 31.89 -7.99
C ASN A 28 0.14 32.28 -7.44
N ASP A 29 -0.91 32.05 -8.22
CA ASP A 29 -2.29 32.34 -7.83
C ASP A 29 -2.74 31.43 -6.69
N SER A 30 -3.68 31.94 -5.89
CA SER A 30 -4.30 31.18 -4.80
C SER A 30 -4.94 29.89 -5.32
N GLU A 31 -5.60 29.95 -6.48
CA GLU A 31 -6.23 28.79 -7.12
C GLU A 31 -5.21 27.70 -7.46
N THR A 32 -4.14 28.05 -8.16
CA THR A 32 -3.08 27.11 -8.58
C THR A 32 -2.37 26.50 -7.36
N ARG A 33 -2.19 27.28 -6.29
CA ARG A 33 -1.65 26.79 -5.02
C ARG A 33 -2.58 25.78 -4.35
N ILE A 34 -3.89 26.03 -4.36
CA ILE A 34 -4.89 25.10 -3.84
C ILE A 34 -4.87 23.81 -4.65
N ILE A 35 -4.82 23.89 -5.99
CA ILE A 35 -4.75 22.73 -6.87
C ILE A 35 -3.55 21.83 -6.53
N ARG A 36 -2.34 22.39 -6.43
CA ARG A 36 -1.13 21.61 -6.09
C ARG A 36 -1.25 20.93 -4.72
N ARG A 37 -1.81 21.63 -3.72
CA ARG A 37 -2.02 21.08 -2.38
C ARG A 37 -3.07 19.97 -2.36
N THR A 38 -4.17 20.14 -3.10
CA THR A 38 -5.23 19.14 -3.20
C THR A 38 -4.73 17.89 -3.92
N ILE A 39 -3.95 18.02 -4.99
CA ILE A 39 -3.31 16.87 -5.66
C ILE A 39 -2.38 16.13 -4.70
N ALA A 40 -1.56 16.86 -3.93
CA ALA A 40 -0.68 16.25 -2.91
C ALA A 40 -1.47 15.49 -1.85
N ARG A 41 -2.54 16.08 -1.33
CA ARG A 41 -3.41 15.46 -0.35
C ARG A 41 -4.11 14.22 -0.90
N TYR A 42 -4.61 14.25 -2.14
CA TYR A 42 -5.21 13.09 -2.79
C TYR A 42 -4.21 11.98 -3.07
N ALA A 43 -2.96 12.30 -3.40
CA ALA A 43 -1.91 11.29 -3.59
C ALA A 43 -1.64 10.52 -2.28
N ILE A 44 -1.57 11.25 -1.16
CA ILE A 44 -1.40 10.67 0.18
C ILE A 44 -2.66 9.92 0.62
N LEU A 45 -3.85 10.46 0.35
CA LEU A 45 -5.11 9.78 0.66
C LEU A 45 -5.19 8.42 -0.06
N SER A 46 -4.80 8.37 -1.35
CA SER A 46 -4.76 7.13 -2.10
C SER A 46 -3.76 6.12 -1.52
N SER A 47 -2.56 6.57 -1.14
CA SER A 47 -1.56 5.66 -0.53
C SER A 47 -2.04 5.11 0.81
N VAL A 48 -2.65 5.95 1.67
CA VAL A 48 -3.21 5.51 2.95
C VAL A 48 -4.34 4.51 2.73
N LEU A 49 -5.25 4.75 1.78
CA LEU A 49 -6.33 3.82 1.44
C LEU A 49 -5.78 2.49 0.91
N ALA A 50 -4.79 2.52 0.02
CA ALA A 50 -4.16 1.32 -0.54
C ALA A 50 -3.39 0.52 0.52
N TRP A 51 -2.66 1.20 1.40
CA TRP A 51 -1.92 0.53 2.48
C TRP A 51 -2.83 0.04 3.59
N ARG A 52 -3.96 0.69 3.84
CA ARG A 52 -4.96 0.24 4.82
C ARG A 52 -5.51 -1.15 4.49
N SER A 53 -5.61 -1.52 3.21
CA SER A 53 -6.05 -2.86 2.79
C SER A 53 -4.96 -3.93 2.84
N ILE A 54 -3.68 -3.55 2.76
CA ILE A 54 -2.56 -4.51 2.65
C ILE A 54 -1.80 -4.64 3.98
N SER A 55 -1.69 -3.55 4.75
CA SER A 55 -0.88 -3.46 5.97
C SER A 55 -1.76 -3.35 7.21
N LEU A 56 -1.71 -4.38 8.07
CA LEU A 56 -2.38 -4.38 9.37
C LEU A 56 -1.98 -3.20 10.25
N ARG A 57 -0.75 -2.69 10.12
CA ARG A 57 -0.29 -1.50 10.89
C ARG A 57 -1.00 -0.23 10.44
N VAL A 58 -1.23 -0.07 9.13
CA VAL A 58 -1.95 1.09 8.59
C VAL A 58 -3.44 0.94 8.87
N LEU A 59 -3.98 -0.28 8.78
CA LEU A 59 -5.35 -0.58 9.19
C LEU A 59 -5.60 -0.24 10.66
N ALA A 60 -4.67 -0.58 11.56
CA ALA A 60 -4.78 -0.25 12.97
C ALA A 60 -4.73 1.27 13.24
N ARG A 61 -4.00 2.03 12.41
CA ARG A 61 -3.92 3.50 12.51
C ARG A 61 -5.13 4.22 11.92
N TYR A 62 -5.69 3.68 10.83
CA TYR A 62 -6.88 4.23 10.17
C TYR A 62 -7.97 3.16 10.02
N PRO A 63 -8.65 2.74 11.12
CA PRO A 63 -9.61 1.63 11.06
C PRO A 63 -10.92 2.01 10.37
N THR A 64 -11.33 3.28 10.46
CA THR A 64 -12.58 3.80 9.90
C THR A 64 -12.32 5.04 9.06
N ASP A 65 -13.27 5.37 8.17
CA ASP A 65 -13.16 6.56 7.33
C ASP A 65 -13.22 7.87 8.15
N GLY A 66 -13.76 7.83 9.38
CA GLY A 66 -13.69 8.95 10.32
C GLY A 66 -12.25 9.33 10.67
N HIS A 67 -11.35 8.34 10.83
CA HIS A 67 -9.94 8.60 11.10
C HIS A 67 -9.23 9.30 9.93
N LEU A 68 -9.72 9.14 8.70
CA LEU A 68 -9.21 9.85 7.53
C LEU A 68 -9.61 11.34 7.58
N LEU A 69 -10.78 11.63 8.13
CA LEU A 69 -11.28 12.99 8.31
C LEU A 69 -10.55 13.67 9.47
N ASP A 70 -10.40 12.98 10.60
CA ASP A 70 -9.68 13.50 11.78
C ASP A 70 -8.21 13.80 11.48
N SER A 71 -7.58 13.05 10.57
CA SER A 71 -6.21 13.28 10.13
C SER A 71 -6.08 14.38 9.05
N GLY A 72 -7.19 14.97 8.60
CA GLY A 72 -7.20 16.01 7.58
C GLY A 72 -6.82 15.52 6.18
N LEU A 73 -6.87 14.20 5.94
CA LEU A 73 -6.58 13.62 4.63
C LEU A 73 -7.76 13.79 3.66
N ILE A 74 -8.99 13.81 4.18
CA ILE A 74 -10.22 14.00 3.42
C ILE A 74 -11.09 15.08 4.08
N THR A 75 -11.79 15.89 3.28
CA THR A 75 -12.77 16.86 3.80
C THR A 75 -14.13 16.19 4.03
N GLU A 76 -15.03 16.83 4.78
CA GLU A 76 -16.41 16.34 4.98
C GLU A 76 -17.16 16.16 3.66
N GLU A 77 -17.05 17.12 2.75
CA GLU A 77 -17.68 17.09 1.43
C GLU A 77 -17.15 15.93 0.57
N GLU A 78 -15.83 15.75 0.57
CA GLU A 78 -15.18 14.67 -0.16
C GLU A 78 -15.51 13.31 0.44
N LEU A 79 -15.66 13.22 1.77
CA LEU A 79 -16.07 12.01 2.44
C LEU A 79 -17.50 11.62 2.07
N ALA A 80 -18.41 12.60 1.94
CA ALA A 80 -19.77 12.36 1.47
C ALA A 80 -19.76 11.80 0.03
N LEU A 81 -18.96 12.39 -0.87
CA LEU A 81 -18.77 11.89 -2.24
C LEU A 81 -18.13 10.49 -2.26
N PHE A 82 -17.15 10.24 -1.39
CA PHE A 82 -16.48 8.96 -1.29
C PHE A 82 -17.42 7.83 -0.83
N LYS A 83 -18.35 8.16 0.08
CA LYS A 83 -19.40 7.24 0.55
C LYS A 83 -20.47 6.99 -0.51
N SER A 84 -20.82 7.98 -1.33
CA SER A 84 -21.82 7.81 -2.39
C SER A 84 -21.35 6.87 -3.51
N ILE A 85 -20.05 6.66 -3.67
CA ILE A 85 -19.50 5.71 -4.64
C ILE A 85 -19.68 4.27 -4.12
N HIS A 86 -20.46 3.45 -4.83
CA HIS A 86 -20.72 2.06 -4.46
C HIS A 86 -19.86 1.13 -5.32
N VAL A 87 -18.90 0.43 -4.70
CA VAL A 87 -18.08 -0.60 -5.36
C VAL A 87 -18.64 -1.97 -4.97
N ARG A 88 -19.01 -2.78 -5.98
CA ARG A 88 -19.69 -4.07 -5.77
C ARG A 88 -18.77 -5.20 -5.27
N VAL A 89 -17.46 -5.07 -5.49
CA VAL A 89 -16.50 -6.18 -5.31
C VAL A 89 -15.82 -6.15 -3.94
N ASP A 90 -15.44 -4.96 -3.42
CA ASP A 90 -14.97 -4.79 -2.05
C ASP A 90 -14.97 -3.30 -1.61
N PRO A 91 -15.46 -2.93 -0.41
CA PRO A 91 -15.45 -1.55 0.08
C PRO A 91 -14.05 -0.99 0.33
N HIS A 92 -13.07 -1.83 0.68
CA HIS A 92 -11.69 -1.43 0.97
C HIS A 92 -10.87 -1.18 -0.31
N GLN A 93 -11.41 -1.51 -1.48
CA GLN A 93 -10.74 -1.33 -2.77
C GLN A 93 -10.97 0.06 -3.40
N LYS A 94 -11.61 0.99 -2.70
CA LYS A 94 -11.82 2.38 -3.19
C LYS A 94 -10.54 3.24 -3.26
N TRP A 95 -9.35 2.66 -3.08
CA TRP A 95 -8.06 3.36 -3.10
C TRP A 95 -7.76 4.09 -4.43
N PHE A 96 -8.39 3.67 -5.53
CA PHE A 96 -8.24 4.31 -6.84
C PHE A 96 -9.06 5.60 -7.00
N VAL A 97 -10.04 5.84 -6.11
CA VAL A 97 -10.95 7.01 -6.23
C VAL A 97 -10.19 8.34 -6.16
N PRO A 98 -9.26 8.58 -5.20
CA PRO A 98 -8.49 9.83 -5.20
C PRO A 98 -7.54 9.95 -6.41
N ILE A 99 -7.06 8.84 -6.98
CA ILE A 99 -6.25 8.86 -8.22
C ILE A 99 -7.10 9.39 -9.37
N ASN A 100 -8.35 8.94 -9.50
CA ASN A 100 -9.28 9.46 -10.50
C ASN A 100 -9.57 10.96 -10.28
N TRP A 101 -9.71 11.41 -9.03
CA TRP A 101 -9.89 12.84 -8.75
C TRP A 101 -8.68 13.67 -9.17
N ILE A 102 -7.46 13.18 -8.94
CA ILE A 102 -6.23 13.82 -9.44
C ILE A 102 -6.25 13.91 -10.96
N GLN A 103 -6.61 12.82 -11.65
CA GLN A 103 -6.70 12.79 -13.12
C GLN A 103 -7.70 13.83 -13.63
N THR A 104 -8.90 13.91 -13.03
CA THR A 104 -9.91 14.93 -13.38
C THR A 104 -9.39 16.35 -13.14
N MET A 105 -8.65 16.59 -12.05
CA MET A 105 -8.05 17.90 -11.79
C MET A 105 -7.00 18.27 -12.83
N MET A 106 -6.14 17.33 -13.24
CA MET A 106 -5.13 17.57 -14.29
C MET A 106 -5.77 17.93 -15.63
N VAL A 107 -6.83 17.22 -16.02
CA VAL A 107 -7.58 17.52 -17.26
C VAL A 107 -8.23 18.90 -17.17
N ARG A 108 -8.85 19.25 -16.04
CA ARG A 108 -9.43 20.59 -15.84
C ARG A 108 -8.37 21.71 -15.89
N CYS A 109 -7.16 21.47 -15.40
CA CYS A 109 -6.06 22.44 -15.52
C CYS A 109 -5.64 22.65 -16.98
N TYR A 110 -5.73 21.61 -17.80
CA TYR A 110 -5.48 21.71 -19.23
C TYR A 110 -6.61 22.46 -19.96
N GLU A 111 -7.88 22.16 -19.66
CA GLU A 111 -9.03 22.86 -20.23
C GLU A 111 -9.05 24.36 -19.88
N LYS A 112 -8.60 24.72 -18.67
CA LYS A 112 -8.45 26.12 -18.24
C LYS A 112 -7.26 26.86 -18.88
N GLY A 113 -6.39 26.16 -19.60
CA GLY A 113 -5.18 26.72 -20.19
C GLY A 113 -4.02 26.93 -19.21
N THR A 114 -4.11 26.44 -17.97
CA THR A 114 -2.99 26.44 -17.01
C THR A 114 -1.84 25.56 -17.50
N LEU A 115 -2.17 24.45 -18.17
CA LEU A 115 -1.22 23.62 -18.93
C LEU A 115 -1.33 24.02 -20.40
N SER A 116 -0.25 24.53 -20.96
CA SER A 116 -0.28 25.13 -22.31
C SER A 116 -0.15 24.07 -23.41
N HIS A 117 0.55 22.98 -23.14
CA HIS A 117 0.86 21.95 -24.13
C HIS A 117 0.30 20.58 -23.76
N THR A 118 -0.23 19.86 -24.74
CA THR A 118 -0.73 18.49 -24.57
C THR A 118 0.34 17.52 -24.04
N ASN A 119 1.61 17.78 -24.37
CA ASN A 119 2.74 17.01 -23.84
C ASN A 119 2.88 17.13 -22.31
N GLU A 120 2.57 18.29 -21.72
CA GLU A 120 2.64 18.49 -20.27
C GLU A 120 1.58 17.64 -19.56
N LEU A 121 0.36 17.62 -20.11
CA LEU A 121 -0.71 16.75 -19.62
C LEU A 121 -0.32 15.27 -19.75
N ARG A 122 0.23 14.87 -20.90
CA ARG A 122 0.69 13.49 -21.11
C ARG A 122 1.74 13.06 -20.07
N ILE A 123 2.72 13.91 -19.78
CA ILE A 123 3.75 13.62 -18.76
C ILE A 123 3.09 13.42 -17.39
N LEU A 124 2.16 14.29 -16.99
CA LEU A 124 1.47 14.15 -15.71
C LEU A 124 0.65 12.86 -15.63
N LEU A 125 -0.06 12.51 -16.69
CA LEU A 125 -0.87 11.29 -16.76
C LEU A 125 0.01 10.03 -16.74
N ASP A 126 1.11 10.00 -17.50
CA ASP A 126 2.06 8.88 -17.50
C ASP A 126 2.67 8.66 -16.10
N VAL A 127 2.96 9.74 -15.37
CA VAL A 127 3.49 9.65 -14.00
C VAL A 127 2.42 9.19 -13.01
N LEU A 128 1.18 9.65 -13.16
CA LEU A 128 0.06 9.21 -12.34
C LEU A 128 -0.25 7.72 -12.57
N GLU A 129 -0.16 7.25 -13.81
CA GLU A 129 -0.34 5.84 -14.16
C GLU A 129 0.75 4.97 -13.53
N LYS A 130 2.02 5.38 -13.59
CA LYS A 130 3.12 4.69 -12.90
C LYS A 130 2.90 4.61 -11.39
N TYR A 131 2.45 5.70 -10.77
CA TYR A 131 2.11 5.74 -9.35
C TYR A 131 0.96 4.76 -9.03
N ARG A 132 -0.10 4.73 -9.84
CA ARG A 132 -1.20 3.77 -9.70
C ARG A 132 -0.74 2.32 -9.85
N ASN A 133 0.13 2.04 -10.82
CA ASN A 133 0.54 0.68 -11.14
C ASN A 133 1.31 0.02 -9.99
N GLY A 134 2.15 0.76 -9.25
CA GLY A 134 2.85 0.16 -8.11
C GLY A 134 1.91 -0.29 -6.99
N PHE A 135 0.84 0.47 -6.68
CA PHE A 135 -0.22 -0.03 -5.77
C PHE A 135 -0.92 -1.25 -6.34
N PHE A 136 -1.29 -1.25 -7.62
CA PHE A 136 -1.95 -2.39 -8.25
C PHE A 136 -1.12 -3.67 -8.17
N GLN A 137 0.19 -3.59 -8.41
CA GLN A 137 1.08 -4.74 -8.25
C GLN A 137 1.15 -5.21 -6.80
N LEU A 138 1.24 -4.28 -5.83
CA LEU A 138 1.20 -4.64 -4.40
C LEU A 138 -0.10 -5.36 -4.02
N PHE A 139 -1.24 -4.94 -4.57
CA PHE A 139 -2.51 -5.65 -4.39
C PHE A 139 -2.48 -7.07 -4.97
N ILE A 140 -1.85 -7.27 -6.12
CA ILE A 140 -1.68 -8.62 -6.69
C ILE A 140 -0.81 -9.49 -5.78
N TYR A 141 0.26 -8.92 -5.21
CA TYR A 141 1.13 -9.65 -4.28
C TYR A 141 0.43 -10.05 -2.99
N ASP A 142 -0.48 -9.22 -2.49
CA ASP A 142 -1.32 -9.48 -1.33
C ASP A 142 -2.40 -10.54 -1.64
N TRP A 143 -3.08 -10.41 -2.78
CA TRP A 143 -4.10 -11.36 -3.22
C TRP A 143 -3.50 -12.75 -3.49
N ILE A 144 -2.42 -12.81 -4.27
CA ILE A 144 -1.81 -14.08 -4.71
C ILE A 144 -0.68 -14.45 -3.75
N ALA A 145 -1.04 -15.03 -2.61
CA ALA A 145 -0.08 -15.58 -1.66
C ALA A 145 0.77 -16.71 -2.29
N ILE A 146 1.92 -16.98 -1.68
CA ILE A 146 2.74 -18.17 -2.03
C ILE A 146 1.87 -19.42 -1.80
N PRO A 147 1.87 -20.41 -2.71
CA PRO A 147 1.07 -21.61 -2.56
C PRO A 147 1.26 -22.23 -1.17
N LEU A 148 0.15 -22.44 -0.46
CA LEU A 148 0.16 -22.90 0.93
C LEU A 148 0.92 -24.23 1.10
N VAL A 149 0.87 -25.10 0.08
CA VAL A 149 1.60 -26.37 0.07
C VAL A 149 3.10 -26.18 0.25
N TYR A 150 3.71 -25.12 -0.31
CA TYR A 150 5.14 -24.90 -0.18
C TYR A 150 5.55 -24.53 1.25
N THR A 151 4.74 -23.70 1.92
CA THR A 151 4.99 -23.34 3.32
C THR A 151 4.76 -24.54 4.25
N GLN A 152 3.73 -25.36 3.96
CA GLN A 152 3.45 -26.59 4.69
C GLN A 152 4.58 -27.62 4.56
N VAL A 153 5.03 -27.93 3.34
CA VAL A 153 6.10 -28.92 3.09
C VAL A 153 7.41 -28.52 3.77
N SER A 154 7.76 -27.23 3.73
CA SER A 154 8.94 -26.72 4.43
C SER A 154 8.81 -26.88 5.95
N THR A 155 7.63 -26.56 6.52
CA THR A 155 7.37 -26.69 7.96
C THR A 155 7.45 -28.14 8.42
N ILE A 156 6.81 -29.06 7.69
CA ILE A 156 6.83 -30.51 7.98
C ILE A 156 8.26 -31.04 7.93
N SER A 157 9.05 -30.65 6.93
CA SER A 157 10.45 -31.08 6.81
C SER A 157 11.30 -30.66 8.01
N VAL A 158 11.18 -29.39 8.42
CA VAL A 158 11.94 -28.85 9.56
C VAL A 158 11.50 -29.48 10.88
N TYR A 159 10.19 -29.52 11.14
CA TYR A 159 9.65 -30.10 12.37
C TYR A 159 9.89 -31.60 12.44
N GLY A 160 9.77 -32.32 11.33
CA GLY A 160 10.10 -33.74 11.24
C GLY A 160 11.56 -34.01 11.61
N TYR A 161 12.50 -33.24 11.04
CA TYR A 161 13.91 -33.34 11.39
C TYR A 161 14.15 -33.14 12.90
N PHE A 162 13.59 -32.08 13.48
CA PHE A 162 13.77 -31.80 14.90
C PHE A 162 13.07 -32.82 15.81
N ALA A 163 11.92 -33.37 15.41
CA ALA A 163 11.24 -34.42 16.16
C ALA A 163 12.10 -35.69 16.27
N PHE A 164 12.69 -36.14 15.15
CA PHE A 164 13.60 -37.28 15.17
C PHE A 164 14.92 -36.96 15.89
N ALA A 165 15.47 -35.76 15.73
CA ALA A 165 16.68 -35.34 16.42
C ALA A 165 16.48 -35.26 17.94
N LEU A 166 15.28 -34.86 18.42
CA LEU A 166 14.95 -34.79 19.84
C LEU A 166 15.05 -36.15 20.54
N ILE A 167 14.69 -37.23 19.83
CA ILE A 167 14.78 -38.61 20.32
C ILE A 167 16.19 -39.16 20.06
N GLY A 168 16.69 -39.02 18.84
CA GLY A 168 17.92 -39.66 18.38
C GLY A 168 19.22 -39.03 18.90
N ARG A 169 19.19 -37.81 19.44
CA ARG A 169 20.36 -37.13 20.02
C ARG A 169 20.33 -37.04 21.54
N GLN A 170 19.50 -37.84 22.21
CA GLN A 170 19.59 -37.97 23.66
C GLN A 170 20.91 -38.65 24.04
N PHE A 171 21.51 -38.26 25.17
CA PHE A 171 22.72 -38.88 25.72
C PHE A 171 22.32 -39.90 26.80
N PRO A 172 22.03 -41.16 26.45
CA PRO A 172 21.56 -42.16 27.42
C PRO A 172 22.56 -42.39 28.57
N ILE A 173 23.86 -42.22 28.31
CA ILE A 173 24.95 -42.46 29.27
C ILE A 173 24.90 -41.50 30.48
N TYR A 174 24.35 -40.30 30.36
CA TYR A 174 24.22 -39.37 31.50
C TYR A 174 23.04 -39.71 32.43
N ASN A 175 22.12 -40.56 31.97
CA ASN A 175 20.92 -40.96 32.72
C ASN A 175 21.18 -42.19 33.61
N GLU A 176 22.23 -42.97 33.33
CA GLU A 176 22.59 -44.17 34.10
C GLU A 176 23.29 -43.86 35.45
N TYR A 177 23.85 -42.66 35.64
CA TYR A 177 24.59 -42.29 36.86
C TYR A 177 23.78 -41.45 37.87
N HIS A 178 22.50 -41.17 37.60
CA HIS A 178 21.64 -40.32 38.46
C HIS A 178 20.56 -41.08 39.25
N GLU A 179 20.45 -42.41 39.14
CA GLU A 179 19.58 -43.23 40.00
C GLU A 179 20.39 -44.07 41.00
N ALA A 180 20.78 -43.41 42.09
CA ALA A 180 20.88 -44.01 43.42
C ALA A 180 20.80 -42.87 44.44
N VAL A 181 19.60 -42.34 44.67
CA VAL A 181 19.30 -41.58 45.89
C VAL A 181 18.42 -42.47 46.75
N ASP A 182 18.97 -42.78 47.93
CA ASP A 182 18.55 -43.76 48.92
C ASP A 182 17.05 -43.76 49.29
N LEU A 183 16.52 -44.98 49.47
CA LEU A 183 15.33 -45.31 50.29
C LEU A 183 15.80 -45.84 51.65
#